data_AF-N1RX03-F1
#
_entry.id   AF-N1RX03-F1
#
_cell.length_a   1.000
_cell.length_b   1.000
_cell.length_c   1.000
_cell.angle_alpha   90.00
_cell.angle_beta   90.00
_cell.angle_gamma   90.00
#
_symmetry.space_group_name_H-M   'P 1'
#
loop_
_entity.id
_entity.type
_entity.pdbx_description
1 polymer ?
#
loop_
_entity_poly.entity_id
_entity_poly.type
_entity_poly.pdbx_seq_one_letter_code
_entity_poly.pdbx_strand_id
1 'polypeptide(L)'
;MLTPRKLKVIAVGAGFGGVDLAPAVRVGKLPGVDLTIYEKNADIGETWHESRYPGCACDVPAHSYQYTWAPNPHWSHFYAPAPEIKHYFDDCADQHDLRSYFKLSHKTDGRDVAISSPGVTDGETNDAFIDECDVFVNATGFFNNWKWPRNVPGRETFRGTVFHTANWPSDWEKDIEGKTEEKSEWAKHPERYLEFRKSMEDDVNTRFKLFMDHTPEQKLARQSVVGNIKAKLDSRPDLAKFLEPDFAVGSRRPTPFWGDIAEFTPNGILTKDGRESKVDSIICATGFELSYAPRFPILGKDGLNLQEVWLKAPESYLSVCAADMPNYFTILGPASSLGHGSLVTSIEMCNRFIVRMIRKLQTQNYSSFSLRPGVARAYQNHALSYLKRTVWASGCTNTYKNGTKDGELRSLHPGSLIQLFKLLEDLRYEDSEWKSLCEDSDLAFAWLANGFTALEEERPDGADLTWFVDPADREAKPIRFEASHHANGSG
;
A
#
# COMPACT_ATOMS: atom_id res chain seq x y z
N MET A 1 -9.75 26.06 -7.53
CA MET A 1 -10.67 25.23 -6.70
C MET A 1 -11.59 26.16 -5.93
N LEU A 2 -12.83 25.76 -5.62
CA LEU A 2 -13.66 26.52 -4.67
C LEU A 2 -12.94 26.68 -3.34
N THR A 3 -13.30 27.69 -2.56
CA THR A 3 -12.69 27.95 -1.24
C THR A 3 -12.73 26.69 -0.36
N PRO A 4 -11.57 26.19 0.11
CA PRO A 4 -11.50 25.03 0.98
C PRO A 4 -11.88 25.38 2.42
N ARG A 5 -12.78 24.61 3.03
CA ARG A 5 -12.92 24.60 4.50
C ARG A 5 -11.75 23.86 5.14
N LYS A 6 -11.40 24.27 6.35
CA LYS A 6 -10.43 23.54 7.18
C LYS A 6 -10.99 22.16 7.54
N LEU A 7 -10.13 21.16 7.54
CA LEU A 7 -10.43 19.80 7.98
C LEU A 7 -9.30 19.32 8.87
N LYS A 8 -9.64 18.56 9.90
CA LYS A 8 -8.67 17.76 10.65
C LYS A 8 -8.67 16.34 10.13
N VAL A 9 -7.50 15.86 9.75
CA VAL A 9 -7.28 14.50 9.22
C VAL A 9 -6.34 13.77 10.16
N ILE A 10 -6.76 12.62 10.67
CA ILE A 10 -5.90 11.74 11.43
C ILE A 10 -5.61 10.49 10.60
N ALA A 11 -4.34 10.13 10.51
CA ALA A 11 -3.92 8.85 9.98
C ALA A 11 -3.21 8.02 11.07
N VAL A 12 -3.31 6.70 10.97
CA VAL A 12 -2.63 5.78 11.90
C VAL A 12 -1.76 4.80 11.10
N GLY A 13 -0.47 4.77 11.44
CA GLY A 13 0.58 4.04 10.75
C GLY A 13 1.49 4.96 9.94
N ALA A 14 2.79 4.96 10.22
CA ALA A 14 3.80 5.75 9.51
C ALA A 14 4.72 4.88 8.62
N GLY A 15 4.14 3.86 7.98
CA GLY A 15 4.76 3.14 6.87
C GLY A 15 4.56 3.88 5.55
N PHE A 16 4.65 3.14 4.44
CA PHE A 16 4.50 3.74 3.10
C PHE A 16 3.16 4.49 2.93
N GLY A 17 2.09 3.99 3.54
CA GLY A 17 0.75 4.60 3.46
C GLY A 17 0.65 5.96 4.12
N GLY A 18 1.03 6.05 5.40
CA GLY A 18 0.93 7.28 6.16
C GLY A 18 1.93 8.34 5.68
N VAL A 19 3.18 7.94 5.43
CA VAL A 19 4.23 8.88 4.98
C VAL A 19 3.86 9.54 3.64
N ASP A 20 3.21 8.82 2.72
CA ASP A 20 2.78 9.36 1.43
C ASP A 20 1.58 10.34 1.50
N LEU A 21 0.82 10.36 2.60
CA LEU A 21 -0.23 11.37 2.81
C LEU A 21 0.35 12.77 3.07
N ALA A 22 1.45 12.85 3.82
CA ALA A 22 2.03 14.11 4.26
C ALA A 22 2.46 15.05 3.12
N PRO A 23 3.13 14.59 2.05
CA PRO A 23 3.46 15.42 0.89
C PRO A 23 2.26 16.13 0.28
N ALA A 24 1.07 15.50 0.24
CA ALA A 24 -0.12 16.13 -0.33
C ALA A 24 -0.55 17.38 0.45
N VAL A 25 -0.43 17.34 1.79
CA VAL A 25 -0.69 18.52 2.64
C VAL A 25 0.46 19.52 2.50
N ARG A 26 1.71 19.04 2.62
CA ARG A 26 2.93 19.88 2.58
C ARG A 26 3.07 20.73 1.33
N VAL A 27 2.70 20.19 0.16
CA VAL A 27 2.77 20.89 -1.15
C VAL A 27 1.46 21.58 -1.54
N GLY A 28 0.51 21.71 -0.60
CA GLY A 28 -0.71 22.48 -0.81
C GLY A 28 -1.76 21.82 -1.70
N LYS A 29 -1.73 20.49 -1.90
CA LYS A 29 -2.84 19.78 -2.58
C LYS A 29 -4.09 19.73 -1.69
N LEU A 30 -3.92 19.84 -0.38
CA LEU A 30 -4.97 19.89 0.63
C LEU A 30 -4.81 21.15 1.50
N PRO A 31 -5.03 22.35 0.94
CA PRO A 31 -4.85 23.61 1.67
C PRO A 31 -5.79 23.66 2.88
N GLY A 32 -5.27 24.08 4.04
CA GLY A 32 -6.05 24.19 5.27
C GLY A 32 -6.39 22.86 5.97
N VAL A 33 -5.85 21.74 5.51
CA VAL A 33 -5.91 20.47 6.25
C VAL A 33 -4.88 20.48 7.39
N ASP A 34 -5.35 20.18 8.60
CA ASP A 34 -4.53 19.83 9.75
C ASP A 34 -4.35 18.31 9.80
N LEU A 35 -3.15 17.82 9.44
CA LEU A 35 -2.84 16.40 9.36
C LEU A 35 -1.98 15.97 10.55
N THR A 36 -2.40 14.92 11.24
CA THR A 36 -1.57 14.20 12.23
C THR A 36 -1.51 12.73 11.89
N ILE A 37 -0.31 12.15 11.92
CA ILE A 37 -0.06 10.73 11.66
C ILE A 37 0.50 10.10 12.95
N TYR A 38 -0.27 9.21 13.57
CA TYR A 38 0.16 8.48 14.75
C TYR A 38 0.86 7.17 14.38
N GLU A 39 1.98 6.88 15.05
CA GLU A 39 2.76 5.65 14.85
C GLU A 39 3.10 5.04 16.20
N LYS A 40 2.88 3.73 16.36
CA LYS A 40 3.12 3.01 17.61
C LYS A 40 4.62 2.87 17.91
N ASN A 41 5.44 2.83 16.88
CA ASN A 41 6.88 2.67 17.00
C ASN A 41 7.55 4.01 17.32
N ALA A 42 8.77 3.94 17.88
CA ALA A 42 9.56 5.13 18.19
C ALA A 42 10.10 5.86 16.95
N ASP A 43 9.86 5.32 15.74
CA ASP A 43 10.29 5.90 14.48
C ASP A 43 9.41 5.40 13.32
N ILE A 44 9.45 6.12 12.19
CA ILE A 44 8.70 5.83 10.97
C ILE A 44 9.24 4.59 10.23
N GLY A 45 8.48 4.06 9.26
CA GLY A 45 8.90 2.99 8.36
C GLY A 45 8.27 1.62 8.63
N GLU A 46 7.52 1.48 9.72
CA GLU A 46 6.72 0.28 10.09
C GLU A 46 7.45 -1.05 9.85
N THR A 47 7.10 -1.79 8.80
CA THR A 47 7.68 -3.11 8.47
C THR A 47 9.20 -3.03 8.39
N TRP A 48 9.75 -1.94 7.85
CA TRP A 48 11.19 -1.74 7.69
C TRP A 48 11.86 -1.22 8.97
N HIS A 49 11.07 -0.70 9.92
CA HIS A 49 11.53 -0.41 11.27
C HIS A 49 11.55 -1.69 12.15
N GLU A 50 10.57 -2.57 12.00
CA GLU A 50 10.39 -3.78 12.83
C GLU A 50 11.19 -5.00 12.32
N SER A 51 11.26 -5.20 11.00
CA SER A 51 11.90 -6.37 10.39
C SER A 51 13.40 -6.16 10.22
N ARG A 52 14.17 -6.53 11.24
CA ARG A 52 15.64 -6.34 11.29
C ARG A 52 16.46 -7.62 11.20
N TYR A 53 15.85 -8.73 10.80
CA TYR A 53 16.57 -10.00 10.70
C TYR A 53 17.65 -9.95 9.61
N PRO A 54 18.82 -10.59 9.81
CA PRO A 54 19.88 -10.64 8.82
C PRO A 54 19.41 -11.17 7.47
N GLY A 55 19.73 -10.43 6.40
CA GLY A 55 19.28 -10.76 5.04
C GLY A 55 17.83 -10.36 4.71
N CYS A 56 17.13 -9.64 5.60
CA CYS A 56 15.86 -9.01 5.25
C CYS A 56 16.07 -8.00 4.11
N ALA A 57 15.35 -8.18 3.01
CA ALA A 57 15.42 -7.34 1.82
C ALA A 57 14.07 -7.33 1.11
N CYS A 58 13.84 -6.33 0.26
CA CYS A 58 12.65 -6.28 -0.57
C CYS A 58 12.71 -7.31 -1.71
N ASP A 59 11.59 -7.99 -1.96
CA ASP A 59 11.42 -8.90 -3.11
C ASP A 59 11.06 -8.15 -4.41
N VAL A 60 10.80 -6.85 -4.31
CA VAL A 60 10.57 -5.94 -5.44
C VAL A 60 11.84 -5.13 -5.68
N PRO A 61 12.24 -4.91 -6.93
CA PRO A 61 13.40 -4.08 -7.20
C PRO A 61 13.26 -2.67 -6.61
N ALA A 62 14.31 -2.19 -5.93
CA ALA A 62 14.29 -0.94 -5.15
C ALA A 62 13.91 0.28 -5.98
N HIS A 63 14.34 0.33 -7.25
CA HIS A 63 14.01 1.42 -8.16
C HIS A 63 12.51 1.51 -8.54
N SER A 64 11.74 0.42 -8.32
CA SER A 64 10.28 0.36 -8.40
C SER A 64 9.59 0.39 -7.03
N TYR A 65 10.33 0.09 -5.96
CA TYR A 65 9.84 0.04 -4.57
C TYR A 65 10.20 1.31 -3.80
N GLN A 66 9.72 2.44 -4.29
CA GLN A 66 9.98 3.77 -3.77
C GLN A 66 8.90 4.74 -4.24
N TYR A 67 8.79 5.90 -3.62
CA TYR A 67 7.83 6.92 -4.03
C TYR A 67 8.13 7.49 -5.41
N THR A 68 7.09 7.88 -6.15
CA THR A 68 7.25 8.61 -7.41
C THR A 68 7.69 10.05 -7.18
N TRP A 69 7.33 10.64 -6.02
CA TRP A 69 7.69 12.01 -5.65
C TRP A 69 9.04 12.15 -4.93
N ALA A 70 9.65 11.05 -4.47
CA ALA A 70 10.98 11.02 -3.85
C ALA A 70 11.82 9.85 -4.41
N PRO A 71 12.20 9.86 -5.70
CA PRO A 71 13.01 8.78 -6.25
C PRO A 71 14.45 8.85 -5.73
N ASN A 72 14.96 7.71 -5.27
CA ASN A 72 16.34 7.52 -4.85
C ASN A 72 17.16 6.86 -5.99
N PRO A 73 18.05 7.60 -6.68
CA PRO A 73 18.94 7.03 -7.70
C PRO A 73 20.17 6.33 -7.10
N HIS A 74 20.34 6.36 -5.78
CA HIS A 74 21.52 5.89 -5.06
C HIS A 74 21.34 4.54 -4.37
N TRP A 75 20.27 3.80 -4.67
CA TRP A 75 20.09 2.43 -4.16
C TRP A 75 21.35 1.60 -4.42
N SER A 76 21.88 1.01 -3.35
CA SER A 76 23.11 0.23 -3.36
C SER A 76 22.94 -1.16 -3.97
N HIS A 77 21.69 -1.64 -4.04
CA HIS A 77 21.33 -2.94 -4.61
C HIS A 77 20.04 -2.84 -5.42
N PHE A 78 19.95 -3.69 -6.45
CA PHE A 78 18.71 -3.84 -7.20
C PHE A 78 17.54 -4.33 -6.31
N TYR A 79 17.82 -5.19 -5.32
CA TYR A 79 16.90 -5.56 -4.24
C TYR A 79 17.46 -5.02 -2.93
N ALA A 80 16.91 -3.91 -2.43
CA ALA A 80 17.48 -3.20 -1.30
C ALA A 80 17.28 -3.98 0.03
N PRO A 81 18.31 -4.05 0.88
CA PRO A 81 18.20 -4.59 2.23
C PRO A 81 17.34 -3.67 3.12
N ALA A 82 16.72 -4.26 4.15
CA ALA A 82 15.80 -3.56 5.04
C ALA A 82 16.36 -2.28 5.68
N PRO A 83 17.62 -2.24 6.18
CA PRO A 83 18.20 -1.01 6.73
C PRO A 83 18.27 0.14 5.73
N GLU A 84 18.55 -0.16 4.44
CA GLU A 84 18.61 0.86 3.40
C GLU A 84 17.22 1.42 3.09
N ILE A 85 16.19 0.57 3.06
CA ILE A 85 14.81 1.02 2.87
C ILE A 85 14.34 1.84 4.08
N LYS A 86 14.72 1.45 5.30
CA LYS A 86 14.43 2.25 6.50
C LYS A 86 15.12 3.62 6.43
N HIS A 87 16.38 3.69 6.00
CA HIS A 87 17.08 4.95 5.81
C HIS A 87 16.39 5.83 4.75
N TYR A 88 15.89 5.22 3.67
CA TYR A 88 15.10 5.93 2.65
C TYR A 88 13.83 6.57 3.23
N PHE A 89 13.16 5.96 4.21
CA PHE A 89 12.06 6.62 4.93
C PHE A 89 12.54 7.88 5.65
N ASP A 90 13.70 7.82 6.30
CA ASP A 90 14.26 8.96 7.01
C ASP A 90 14.61 10.09 6.05
N ASP A 91 15.29 9.77 4.93
CA ASP A 91 15.56 10.72 3.84
C ASP A 91 14.28 11.36 3.31
N CYS A 92 13.23 10.57 3.07
CA CYS A 92 11.94 11.09 2.62
C CYS A 92 11.34 12.08 3.63
N ALA A 93 11.39 11.76 4.92
CA ALA A 93 10.81 12.60 5.96
C ALA A 93 11.62 13.88 6.20
N ASP A 94 12.95 13.79 6.16
CA ASP A 94 13.85 14.90 6.46
C ASP A 94 14.01 15.84 5.26
N GLN A 95 14.21 15.32 4.05
CA GLN A 95 14.46 16.14 2.85
C GLN A 95 13.18 16.82 2.32
N HIS A 96 12.00 16.37 2.74
CA HIS A 96 10.70 16.94 2.34
C HIS A 96 9.94 17.61 3.50
N ASP A 97 10.62 17.87 4.63
CA ASP A 97 10.07 18.54 5.82
C ASP A 97 8.79 17.88 6.39
N LEU A 98 8.73 16.54 6.39
CA LEU A 98 7.52 15.81 6.79
C LEU A 98 7.50 15.44 8.28
N ARG A 99 8.63 15.56 9.00
CA ARG A 99 8.75 15.13 10.40
C ARG A 99 7.66 15.70 11.32
N SER A 100 7.22 16.93 11.06
CA SER A 100 6.20 17.63 11.87
C SER A 100 4.81 16.98 11.84
N TYR A 101 4.51 16.14 10.85
CA TYR A 101 3.23 15.44 10.74
C TYR A 101 3.15 14.17 11.60
N PHE A 102 4.27 13.66 12.12
CA PHE A 102 4.31 12.38 12.83
C PHE A 102 4.29 12.55 14.35
N LYS A 103 3.48 11.72 15.01
CA LYS A 103 3.45 11.51 16.46
C LYS A 103 3.85 10.05 16.72
N LEU A 104 5.13 9.87 17.03
CA LEU A 104 5.78 8.56 17.24
C LEU A 104 5.57 8.08 18.68
N SER A 105 5.70 6.77 18.93
CA SER A 105 5.41 6.15 20.24
C SER A 105 3.97 6.42 20.71
N HIS A 106 3.01 6.39 19.77
CA HIS A 106 1.58 6.57 20.02
C HIS A 106 0.81 5.43 19.38
N LYS A 107 0.30 4.52 20.22
CA LYS A 107 -0.58 3.42 19.80
C LYS A 107 -2.05 3.83 20.00
N THR A 108 -2.96 3.25 19.21
CA THR A 108 -4.41 3.42 19.41
C THR A 108 -5.07 2.08 19.70
N ASP A 109 -6.15 2.10 20.49
CA ASP A 109 -7.00 0.95 20.76
C ASP A 109 -8.34 1.01 20.00
N GLY A 110 -8.54 2.04 19.17
CA GLY A 110 -9.70 2.18 18.29
C GLY A 110 -11.02 2.53 18.97
N ARG A 111 -11.01 2.87 20.27
CA ARG A 111 -12.21 3.33 20.99
C ARG A 111 -11.95 4.74 21.47
N ASP A 112 -12.11 5.71 20.58
CA ASP A 112 -11.95 7.15 20.87
C ASP A 112 -10.56 7.57 21.42
N VAL A 113 -9.58 6.68 21.60
CA VAL A 113 -8.35 6.97 22.37
C VAL A 113 -7.08 6.50 21.65
N ALA A 114 -6.04 7.34 21.67
CA ALA A 114 -4.66 6.91 21.50
C ALA A 114 -4.14 6.45 22.89
N ILE A 115 -3.96 5.14 23.07
CA ILE A 115 -3.41 4.55 24.30
C ILE A 115 -1.93 4.30 24.11
N SER A 116 -1.09 5.02 24.85
CA SER A 116 0.21 4.47 25.20
C SER A 116 0.00 3.35 26.23
N SER A 117 0.50 2.16 25.92
CA SER A 117 0.59 1.10 26.93
C SER A 117 1.96 1.23 27.60
N PRO A 118 2.08 1.33 28.93
CA PRO A 118 3.39 1.44 29.56
C PRO A 118 4.31 0.28 29.14
N GLY A 119 5.51 0.60 28.63
CA GLY A 119 6.60 -0.37 28.43
C GLY A 119 6.56 -1.15 27.11
N VAL A 120 5.91 -0.65 26.05
CA VAL A 120 5.96 -1.28 24.71
C VAL A 120 7.06 -0.68 23.85
N THR A 121 7.34 0.63 23.94
CA THR A 121 8.51 1.29 23.34
C THR A 121 9.08 2.41 24.22
N ASP A 122 10.36 2.75 24.03
CA ASP A 122 10.98 3.90 24.72
C ASP A 122 10.32 5.21 24.27
N GLY A 123 9.90 6.04 25.24
CA GLY A 123 9.34 7.38 25.00
C GLY A 123 7.80 7.51 25.02
N GLU A 124 7.04 6.44 25.29
CA GLU A 124 5.58 6.46 25.41
C GLU A 124 5.09 7.27 26.65
N THR A 125 3.99 8.03 26.49
CA THR A 125 3.37 8.84 27.56
C THR A 125 2.20 8.12 28.21
N ASN A 126 2.22 7.81 29.51
CA ASN A 126 1.17 7.02 30.20
C ASN A 126 -0.27 7.60 30.18
N ASP A 127 -0.48 8.81 29.67
CA ASP A 127 -1.78 9.47 29.68
C ASP A 127 -2.53 9.22 28.37
N ALA A 128 -3.69 8.57 28.48
CA ALA A 128 -4.64 8.40 27.39
C ALA A 128 -5.25 9.75 26.97
N PHE A 129 -5.40 9.98 25.67
CA PHE A 129 -6.10 11.16 25.15
C PHE A 129 -7.04 10.80 24.00
N ILE A 130 -8.07 11.63 23.84
CA ILE A 130 -9.04 11.57 22.75
C ILE A 130 -8.66 12.63 21.73
N ASP A 131 -8.60 12.24 20.46
CA ASP A 131 -8.30 13.15 19.36
C ASP A 131 -9.34 13.03 18.25
N GLU A 132 -10.16 14.07 18.12
CA GLU A 132 -11.26 14.10 17.14
C GLU A 132 -10.75 14.56 15.76
N CYS A 133 -11.31 13.99 14.69
CA CYS A 133 -11.00 14.36 13.31
C CYS A 133 -12.25 14.35 12.42
N ASP A 134 -12.21 15.11 11.33
CA ASP A 134 -13.22 15.06 10.27
C ASP A 134 -13.07 13.80 9.40
N VAL A 135 -11.83 13.35 9.20
CA VAL A 135 -11.46 12.22 8.31
C VAL A 135 -10.42 11.34 8.99
N PHE A 136 -10.67 10.03 8.98
CA PHE A 136 -9.76 9.03 9.52
C PHE A 136 -9.18 8.16 8.41
N VAL A 137 -7.85 8.03 8.36
CA VAL A 137 -7.15 7.18 7.40
C VAL A 137 -6.39 6.07 8.12
N ASN A 138 -6.86 4.83 7.96
CA ASN A 138 -6.17 3.65 8.46
C ASN A 138 -5.04 3.24 7.49
N ALA A 139 -3.80 3.52 7.90
CA ALA A 139 -2.58 3.22 7.16
C ALA A 139 -1.72 2.13 7.81
N THR A 140 -2.26 1.34 8.75
CA THR A 140 -1.49 0.40 9.59
C THR A 140 -0.89 -0.83 8.87
N GLY A 141 -1.05 -0.89 7.55
CA GLY A 141 -0.68 -2.05 6.74
C GLY A 141 -1.40 -3.35 7.12
N PHE A 142 -0.98 -4.45 6.51
CA PHE A 142 -1.56 -5.78 6.73
C PHE A 142 -0.51 -6.88 7.00
N PHE A 143 0.80 -6.56 6.92
CA PHE A 143 1.94 -7.47 7.19
C PHE A 143 2.61 -7.25 8.56
N ASN A 144 1.87 -6.87 9.59
CA ASN A 144 2.41 -6.71 10.96
C ASN A 144 1.82 -7.67 12.00
N ASN A 145 0.89 -8.55 11.62
CA ASN A 145 0.38 -9.61 12.49
C ASN A 145 1.00 -10.96 12.12
N TRP A 146 2.20 -11.17 12.62
CA TRP A 146 2.95 -12.39 12.42
C TRP A 146 2.35 -13.55 13.23
N LYS A 147 2.61 -14.79 12.79
CA LYS A 147 2.11 -15.99 13.45
C LYS A 147 3.26 -16.90 13.82
N TRP A 148 3.14 -17.59 14.95
CA TRP A 148 3.96 -18.78 15.21
C TRP A 148 3.56 -19.93 14.26
N PRO A 149 4.43 -20.93 14.03
CA PRO A 149 4.08 -22.13 13.28
C PRO A 149 2.78 -22.74 13.80
N ARG A 150 1.76 -22.82 12.94
CA ARG A 150 0.48 -23.47 13.30
C ARG A 150 0.67 -24.98 13.31
N ASN A 151 0.16 -25.65 14.34
CA ASN A 151 0.10 -27.10 14.45
C ASN A 151 1.46 -27.83 14.54
N VAL A 152 2.50 -27.15 15.04
CA VAL A 152 3.77 -27.79 15.43
C VAL A 152 3.87 -27.76 16.96
N PRO A 153 3.62 -28.87 17.67
CA PRO A 153 3.62 -28.91 19.13
C PRO A 153 5.04 -28.75 19.72
N GLY A 154 5.12 -28.44 21.02
CA GLY A 154 6.37 -28.48 21.80
C GLY A 154 7.18 -27.19 21.80
N ARG A 155 6.73 -26.12 21.13
CA ARG A 155 7.44 -24.83 21.04
C ARG A 155 7.79 -24.28 22.42
N GLU A 156 6.84 -24.33 23.34
CA GLU A 156 6.96 -23.92 24.74
C GLU A 156 7.97 -24.75 25.56
N THR A 157 8.43 -25.90 25.05
CA THR A 157 9.39 -26.78 25.73
C THR A 157 10.82 -26.67 25.19
N PHE A 158 11.02 -25.97 24.07
CA PHE A 158 12.34 -25.73 23.51
C PHE A 158 13.16 -24.85 24.46
N ARG A 159 14.39 -25.29 24.77
CA ARG A 159 15.25 -24.62 25.77
C ARG A 159 16.10 -23.49 25.21
N GLY A 160 16.26 -23.43 23.89
CA GLY A 160 16.98 -22.36 23.21
C GLY A 160 16.10 -21.14 22.94
N THR A 161 16.62 -20.19 22.16
CA THR A 161 15.90 -18.95 21.83
C THR A 161 15.01 -19.13 20.60
N VAL A 162 13.77 -18.66 20.68
CA VAL A 162 12.83 -18.63 19.55
C VAL A 162 12.46 -17.19 19.23
N PHE A 163 12.64 -16.77 17.98
CA PHE A 163 12.24 -15.45 17.49
C PHE A 163 11.51 -15.55 16.16
N HIS A 164 10.61 -14.60 15.91
CA HIS A 164 9.94 -14.44 14.63
C HIS A 164 10.69 -13.40 13.80
N THR A 165 10.77 -13.58 12.48
CA THR A 165 11.50 -12.63 11.60
C THR A 165 10.99 -11.19 11.70
N ALA A 166 9.67 -11.02 11.86
CA ALA A 166 9.01 -9.71 12.07
C ALA A 166 9.16 -9.10 13.48
N ASN A 167 9.86 -9.74 14.42
CA ASN A 167 10.12 -9.24 15.77
C ASN A 167 11.52 -9.65 16.23
N TRP A 168 12.53 -9.12 15.54
CA TRP A 168 13.93 -9.50 15.74
C TRP A 168 14.55 -8.73 16.92
N PRO A 169 15.27 -9.40 17.84
CA PRO A 169 15.94 -8.71 18.96
C PRO A 169 17.02 -7.74 18.47
N SER A 170 17.06 -6.53 19.02
CA SER A 170 17.99 -5.47 18.61
C SER A 170 19.45 -5.77 18.96
N ASP A 171 19.71 -6.68 19.90
CA ASP A 171 21.03 -7.09 20.39
C ASP A 171 21.61 -8.31 19.65
N TRP A 172 20.90 -8.85 18.64
CA TRP A 172 21.26 -10.09 17.95
C TRP A 172 21.92 -9.86 16.57
N GLU A 173 22.85 -8.92 16.46
CA GLU A 173 23.63 -8.70 15.23
C GLU A 173 24.80 -9.68 15.13
N LYS A 174 24.75 -10.61 14.17
CA LYS A 174 25.94 -11.39 13.77
C LYS A 174 26.15 -11.36 12.26
N ASP A 175 27.34 -10.89 11.91
CA ASP A 175 28.13 -11.01 10.68
C ASP A 175 27.51 -11.81 9.52
N ILE A 176 26.87 -11.09 8.59
CA ILE A 176 26.68 -11.56 7.21
C ILE A 176 27.05 -10.41 6.28
N GLU A 177 28.34 -10.31 5.94
CA GLU A 177 28.84 -9.42 4.89
C GLU A 177 28.72 -10.08 3.50
N GLY A 178 28.19 -9.35 2.52
CA GLY A 178 28.04 -9.84 1.15
C GLY A 178 27.81 -8.77 0.09
N LYS A 179 28.92 -8.34 -0.53
CA LYS A 179 29.13 -7.75 -1.89
C LYS A 179 28.09 -6.74 -2.45
N THR A 180 28.43 -5.46 -2.32
CA THR A 180 27.93 -4.34 -3.11
C THR A 180 28.61 -4.27 -4.49
N GLU A 181 27.84 -4.16 -5.57
CA GLU A 181 28.34 -3.77 -6.90
C GLU A 181 27.60 -2.54 -7.45
N GLU A 182 28.45 -1.58 -7.80
CA GLU A 182 28.36 -0.36 -8.63
C GLU A 182 27.56 0.89 -8.24
N LYS A 183 28.26 2.01 -8.45
CA LYS A 183 28.05 3.37 -7.98
C LYS A 183 27.19 4.19 -8.96
N SER A 184 26.47 5.15 -8.39
CA SER A 184 25.37 5.93 -8.99
C SER A 184 25.74 6.88 -10.15
N GLU A 185 25.80 6.38 -11.38
CA GLU A 185 25.66 7.22 -12.59
C GLU A 185 24.23 7.75 -12.77
N TRP A 186 23.22 7.09 -12.18
CA TRP A 186 21.81 7.48 -12.28
C TRP A 186 21.52 8.92 -11.82
N ALA A 187 22.23 9.39 -10.80
CA ALA A 187 22.06 10.75 -10.28
C ALA A 187 22.48 11.84 -11.27
N LYS A 188 23.34 11.53 -12.25
CA LYS A 188 23.79 12.47 -13.29
C LYS A 188 22.82 12.52 -14.49
N HIS A 189 21.90 11.56 -14.60
CA HIS A 189 21.02 11.36 -15.75
C HIS A 189 19.59 11.03 -15.32
N PRO A 190 18.86 11.97 -14.69
CA PRO A 190 17.54 11.73 -14.12
C PRO A 190 16.50 11.26 -15.15
N GLU A 191 16.58 11.74 -16.40
CA GLU A 191 15.74 11.30 -17.51
C GLU A 191 15.96 9.83 -17.87
N ARG A 192 17.21 9.37 -17.97
CA ARG A 192 17.53 7.95 -18.21
C ARG A 192 17.13 7.07 -17.04
N TYR A 193 17.29 7.57 -15.82
CA TYR A 193 16.84 6.87 -14.63
C TYR A 193 15.32 6.69 -14.61
N LEU A 194 14.55 7.69 -15.04
CA LEU A 194 13.11 7.58 -15.22
C LEU A 194 12.74 6.56 -16.31
N GLU A 195 13.42 6.55 -17.45
CA GLU A 195 13.22 5.55 -18.52
C GLU A 195 13.46 4.12 -18.02
N PHE A 196 14.54 3.90 -17.27
CA PHE A 196 14.84 2.62 -16.64
C PHE A 196 13.72 2.18 -15.70
N ARG A 197 13.27 3.04 -14.77
CA ARG A 197 12.14 2.74 -13.88
C ARG A 197 10.86 2.40 -14.64
N LYS A 198 10.54 3.18 -15.68
CA LYS A 198 9.38 2.92 -16.55
C LYS A 198 9.49 1.55 -17.23
N SER A 199 10.67 1.16 -17.69
CA SER A 199 10.87 -0.16 -18.31
C SER A 199 10.61 -1.32 -17.35
N MET A 200 10.94 -1.16 -16.06
CA MET A 200 10.69 -2.17 -15.03
C MET A 200 9.20 -2.30 -14.73
N GLU A 201 8.49 -1.18 -14.59
CA GLU A 201 7.03 -1.17 -14.44
C GLU A 201 6.34 -1.76 -15.68
N ASP A 202 6.80 -1.44 -16.89
CA ASP A 202 6.24 -1.97 -18.14
C ASP A 202 6.34 -3.51 -18.21
N ASP A 203 7.48 -4.07 -17.82
CA ASP A 203 7.69 -5.52 -17.76
C ASP A 203 6.77 -6.20 -16.72
N VAL A 204 6.63 -5.63 -15.52
CA VAL A 204 5.70 -6.16 -14.49
C VAL A 204 4.25 -6.11 -14.98
N ASN A 205 3.82 -5.01 -15.59
CA ASN A 205 2.45 -4.82 -16.05
C ASN A 205 2.12 -5.72 -17.26
N THR A 206 3.07 -5.91 -18.18
CA THR A 206 2.91 -6.83 -19.32
C THR A 206 2.68 -8.28 -18.87
N ARG A 207 3.30 -8.68 -17.75
CA ARG A 207 3.20 -10.03 -17.20
C ARG A 207 1.86 -10.34 -16.53
N PHE A 208 0.95 -9.38 -16.36
CA PHE A 208 -0.34 -9.65 -15.71
C PHE A 208 -1.12 -10.82 -16.35
N LYS A 209 -1.00 -10.99 -17.68
CA LYS A 209 -1.63 -12.11 -18.42
C LYS A 209 -1.20 -13.49 -17.93
N LEU A 210 -0.01 -13.61 -17.34
CA LEU A 210 0.51 -14.86 -16.77
C LEU A 210 -0.32 -15.37 -15.59
N PHE A 211 -1.02 -14.47 -14.89
CA PHE A 211 -1.89 -14.86 -13.77
C PHE A 211 -3.24 -15.40 -14.22
N MET A 212 -3.56 -15.40 -15.52
CA MET A 212 -4.79 -15.99 -16.05
C MET A 212 -4.61 -17.50 -16.22
N ASP A 213 -5.43 -18.27 -15.51
CA ASP A 213 -5.33 -19.74 -15.50
C ASP A 213 -5.79 -20.34 -16.83
N HIS A 214 -5.27 -21.53 -17.16
CA HIS A 214 -5.57 -22.31 -18.36
C HIS A 214 -5.32 -21.59 -19.71
N THR A 215 -4.53 -20.52 -19.71
CA THR A 215 -4.12 -19.78 -20.92
C THR A 215 -2.85 -20.36 -21.57
N PRO A 216 -2.61 -20.16 -22.88
CA PRO A 216 -1.35 -20.49 -23.52
C PRO A 216 -0.13 -19.84 -22.85
N GLU A 217 -0.26 -18.58 -22.43
CA GLU A 217 0.78 -17.80 -21.77
C GLU A 217 1.22 -18.45 -20.44
N GLN A 218 0.26 -18.90 -19.62
CA GLN A 218 0.60 -19.63 -18.40
C GLN A 218 1.23 -21.00 -18.70
N LYS A 219 0.72 -21.76 -19.69
CA LYS A 219 1.35 -23.04 -20.06
C LYS A 219 2.81 -22.85 -20.46
N LEU A 220 3.10 -21.81 -21.26
CA LEU A 220 4.45 -21.44 -21.67
C LEU A 220 5.30 -20.99 -20.47
N ALA A 221 4.76 -20.16 -19.57
CA ALA A 221 5.48 -19.73 -18.38
C ALA A 221 5.88 -20.91 -17.48
N ARG A 222 4.97 -21.85 -17.24
CA ARG A 222 5.27 -23.08 -16.50
C ARG A 222 6.35 -23.91 -17.19
N GLN A 223 6.25 -24.11 -18.50
CA GLN A 223 7.26 -24.83 -19.27
C GLN A 223 8.64 -24.18 -19.16
N SER A 224 8.71 -22.85 -19.26
CA SER A 224 9.96 -22.09 -19.10
C SER A 224 10.55 -22.22 -17.71
N VAL A 225 9.75 -22.13 -16.64
CA VAL A 225 10.22 -22.31 -15.26
C VAL A 225 10.76 -23.73 -15.04
N VAL A 226 10.00 -24.75 -15.43
CA VAL A 226 10.42 -26.15 -15.31
C VAL A 226 11.67 -26.44 -16.13
N GLY A 227 11.75 -25.90 -17.36
CA GLY A 227 12.93 -26.00 -18.21
C GLY A 227 14.17 -25.37 -17.56
N ASN A 228 14.03 -24.17 -16.96
CA ASN A 228 15.13 -23.51 -16.26
C ASN A 228 15.61 -24.27 -15.02
N ILE A 229 14.69 -24.84 -14.21
CA ILE A 229 15.05 -25.68 -13.07
C ILE A 229 15.85 -26.89 -13.54
N LYS A 230 15.37 -27.59 -14.57
CA LYS A 230 16.04 -28.77 -15.15
C LYS A 230 17.42 -28.43 -15.71
N ALA A 231 17.55 -27.33 -16.45
CA ALA A 231 18.83 -26.91 -17.00
C ALA A 231 19.86 -26.53 -15.92
N LYS A 232 19.43 -25.83 -14.86
CA LYS A 232 20.34 -25.41 -13.77
C LYS A 232 20.72 -26.57 -12.82
N LEU A 233 19.87 -27.59 -12.71
CA LEU A 233 20.07 -28.75 -11.83
C LEU A 233 20.28 -30.05 -12.60
N ASP A 234 20.82 -29.97 -13.81
CA ASP A 234 21.07 -31.12 -14.68
C ASP A 234 21.97 -32.18 -13.98
N SER A 235 22.93 -31.71 -13.17
CA SER A 235 23.80 -32.57 -12.37
C SER A 235 23.14 -33.17 -11.11
N ARG A 236 21.92 -32.73 -10.75
CA ARG A 236 21.16 -33.12 -9.55
C ARG A 236 19.66 -33.31 -9.87
N PRO A 237 19.30 -34.34 -10.65
CA PRO A 237 17.91 -34.59 -11.05
C PRO A 237 16.99 -34.89 -9.87
N ASP A 238 17.53 -35.37 -8.75
CA ASP A 238 16.82 -35.54 -7.48
C ASP A 238 16.32 -34.20 -6.93
N LEU A 239 17.17 -33.17 -6.94
CA LEU A 239 16.81 -31.82 -6.53
C LEU A 239 15.90 -31.13 -7.55
N ALA A 240 16.14 -31.36 -8.85
CA ALA A 240 15.28 -30.81 -9.90
C ALA A 240 13.83 -31.30 -9.76
N LYS A 241 13.64 -32.59 -9.48
CA LYS A 241 12.31 -33.17 -9.22
C LYS A 241 11.69 -32.65 -7.92
N PHE A 242 12.51 -32.48 -6.87
CA PHE A 242 12.05 -31.94 -5.59
C PHE A 242 11.59 -30.48 -5.70
N LEU A 243 12.25 -29.68 -6.53
CA LEU A 243 11.96 -28.25 -6.72
C LEU A 243 10.96 -27.98 -7.86
N GLU A 244 10.56 -28.99 -8.64
CA GLU A 244 9.57 -28.82 -9.71
C GLU A 244 8.19 -28.51 -9.08
N PRO A 245 7.63 -27.29 -9.29
CA PRO A 245 6.38 -26.91 -8.64
C PRO A 245 5.21 -27.70 -9.22
N ASP A 246 4.30 -28.19 -8.39
CA ASP A 246 3.04 -28.83 -8.81
C ASP A 246 1.89 -27.83 -9.05
N PHE A 247 2.14 -26.55 -8.79
CA PHE A 247 1.20 -25.44 -8.91
C PHE A 247 1.53 -24.48 -10.08
N ALA A 248 0.55 -23.68 -10.50
CA ALA A 248 0.70 -22.70 -11.57
C ALA A 248 1.70 -21.57 -11.19
N VAL A 249 2.47 -21.05 -12.15
CA VAL A 249 3.43 -19.96 -11.91
C VAL A 249 2.68 -18.71 -11.44
N GLY A 250 3.14 -18.06 -10.37
CA GLY A 250 2.50 -16.87 -9.82
C GLY A 250 1.31 -17.12 -8.87
N SER A 251 0.94 -18.39 -8.65
CA SER A 251 -0.06 -18.76 -7.63
C SER A 251 0.41 -18.53 -6.19
N ARG A 252 1.72 -18.41 -5.99
CA ARG A 252 2.42 -18.01 -4.77
C ARG A 252 3.48 -16.95 -5.11
N ARG A 253 3.84 -16.08 -4.15
CA ARG A 253 5.09 -15.33 -4.27
C ARG A 253 6.28 -16.30 -4.17
N PRO A 254 7.34 -16.15 -4.97
CA PRO A 254 8.50 -17.05 -4.91
C PRO A 254 9.20 -16.97 -3.55
N THR A 255 9.27 -18.07 -2.82
CA THR A 255 10.02 -18.19 -1.56
C THR A 255 10.66 -19.58 -1.48
N PRO A 256 11.89 -19.73 -0.93
CA PRO A 256 12.49 -21.04 -0.71
C PRO A 256 11.69 -21.85 0.33
N PHE A 257 11.59 -23.16 0.12
CA PHE A 257 10.85 -24.10 0.98
C PHE A 257 11.81 -25.13 1.60
N TRP A 258 11.59 -25.46 2.88
CA TRP A 258 12.28 -26.53 3.62
C TRP A 258 11.23 -27.53 4.14
N GLY A 259 11.62 -28.80 4.31
CA GLY A 259 10.71 -29.96 4.48
C GLY A 259 9.76 -29.96 5.69
N ASP A 260 8.90 -30.99 5.77
CA ASP A 260 7.81 -31.10 6.75
C ASP A 260 8.28 -31.36 8.20
N ILE A 261 7.92 -30.46 9.11
CA ILE A 261 8.21 -30.53 10.55
C ILE A 261 7.14 -31.34 11.29
N ALA A 262 7.56 -32.19 12.23
CA ALA A 262 6.68 -32.93 13.14
C ALA A 262 6.44 -32.16 14.45
N GLU A 263 7.51 -31.79 15.17
CA GLU A 263 7.42 -31.09 16.46
C GLU A 263 8.71 -30.34 16.82
N PHE A 264 8.61 -29.41 17.78
CA PHE A 264 9.75 -28.92 18.53
C PHE A 264 10.13 -29.96 19.59
N THR A 265 11.43 -30.23 19.72
CA THR A 265 11.97 -31.00 20.84
C THR A 265 12.58 -30.04 21.87
N PRO A 266 12.89 -30.48 23.10
CA PRO A 266 13.59 -29.64 24.05
C PRO A 266 14.93 -29.07 23.55
N ASN A 267 15.54 -29.68 22.53
CA ASN A 267 16.87 -29.33 22.02
C ASN A 267 16.87 -28.97 20.52
N GLY A 268 15.72 -28.92 19.83
CA GLY A 268 15.69 -28.65 18.40
C GLY A 268 14.36 -28.92 17.70
N ILE A 269 14.42 -29.43 16.46
CA ILE A 269 13.25 -29.73 15.63
C ILE A 269 13.31 -31.18 15.14
N LEU A 270 12.19 -31.90 15.27
CA LEU A 270 11.97 -33.22 14.67
C LEU A 270 11.17 -33.06 13.37
N THR A 271 11.68 -33.60 12.26
CA THR A 271 10.95 -33.69 10.99
C THR A 271 10.10 -34.96 10.93
N LYS A 272 9.07 -34.99 10.07
CA LYS A 272 8.13 -36.13 9.98
C LYS A 272 8.77 -37.44 9.51
N ASP A 273 9.91 -37.37 8.83
CA ASP A 273 10.74 -38.51 8.45
C ASP A 273 11.65 -39.01 9.60
N GLY A 274 11.51 -38.45 10.81
CA GLY A 274 12.16 -38.93 12.03
C GLY A 274 13.55 -38.34 12.29
N ARG A 275 13.98 -37.34 11.54
CA ARG A 275 15.27 -36.68 11.74
C ARG A 275 15.15 -35.54 12.75
N GLU A 276 15.88 -35.65 13.86
CA GLU A 276 16.02 -34.54 14.81
C GLU A 276 17.23 -33.67 14.44
N SER A 277 17.01 -32.35 14.32
CA SER A 277 18.06 -31.34 14.18
C SER A 277 18.16 -30.56 15.47
N LYS A 278 19.22 -30.83 16.25
CA LYS A 278 19.50 -30.09 17.50
C LYS A 278 20.06 -28.71 17.16
N VAL A 279 19.47 -27.67 17.73
CA VAL A 279 19.83 -26.27 17.45
C VAL A 279 19.69 -25.43 18.71
N ASP A 280 20.52 -24.40 18.83
CA ASP A 280 20.47 -23.45 19.96
C ASP A 280 19.44 -22.33 19.74
N SER A 281 19.01 -22.13 18.50
CA SER A 281 18.03 -21.10 18.13
C SER A 281 17.16 -21.55 16.96
N ILE A 282 15.90 -21.12 16.98
CA ILE A 282 14.93 -21.40 15.91
C ILE A 282 14.35 -20.08 15.41
N ILE A 283 14.45 -19.87 14.10
CA ILE A 283 13.93 -18.69 13.41
C ILE A 283 12.58 -19.04 12.77
N CYS A 284 11.50 -18.44 13.28
CA CYS A 284 10.18 -18.62 12.69
C CYS A 284 9.95 -17.56 11.59
N ALA A 285 10.08 -17.97 10.32
CA ALA A 285 9.69 -17.19 9.15
C ALA A 285 8.27 -17.58 8.68
N THR A 286 7.31 -17.62 9.61
CA THR A 286 6.00 -18.27 9.44
C THR A 286 4.90 -17.37 8.89
N GLY A 287 5.28 -16.23 8.32
CA GLY A 287 4.41 -15.32 7.59
C GLY A 287 3.41 -14.57 8.48
N PHE A 288 2.34 -14.07 7.85
CA PHE A 288 1.41 -13.11 8.44
C PHE A 288 -0.06 -13.52 8.26
N GLU A 289 -0.93 -13.00 9.12
CA GLU A 289 -2.38 -13.05 8.92
C GLU A 289 -2.87 -12.04 7.89
N LEU A 290 -3.48 -12.52 6.80
CA LEU A 290 -4.20 -11.67 5.86
C LEU A 290 -5.71 -11.68 6.17
N SER A 291 -6.08 -11.13 7.33
CA SER A 291 -7.49 -10.91 7.69
C SER A 291 -8.05 -9.64 7.04
N TYR A 292 -7.20 -8.64 6.75
CA TYR A 292 -7.56 -7.27 6.34
C TYR A 292 -8.37 -6.47 7.35
N ALA A 293 -8.98 -7.12 8.34
CA ALA A 293 -9.61 -6.47 9.47
C ALA A 293 -8.66 -5.49 10.16
N PRO A 294 -9.11 -4.28 10.51
CA PRO A 294 -8.35 -3.34 11.32
C PRO A 294 -7.79 -3.98 12.59
N ARG A 295 -6.65 -3.47 13.07
CA ARG A 295 -5.96 -3.99 14.27
C ARG A 295 -6.67 -3.66 15.57
N PHE A 296 -7.51 -2.65 15.54
CA PHE A 296 -8.33 -2.16 16.63
C PHE A 296 -9.78 -2.03 16.15
N PRO A 297 -10.77 -2.06 17.05
CA PRO A 297 -12.15 -1.71 16.72
C PRO A 297 -12.22 -0.39 15.97
N ILE A 298 -13.01 -0.31 14.92
CA ILE A 298 -13.32 0.96 14.25
C ILE A 298 -14.83 1.03 14.20
N LEU A 299 -15.40 1.98 14.94
CA LEU A 299 -16.84 2.12 15.07
C LEU A 299 -17.37 3.03 13.98
N GLY A 300 -18.27 2.49 13.16
CA GLY A 300 -18.97 3.21 12.11
C GLY A 300 -20.40 3.54 12.49
N LYS A 301 -21.25 3.67 11.48
CA LYS A 301 -22.67 4.00 11.63
C LYS A 301 -23.37 3.00 12.56
N ASP A 302 -24.24 3.51 13.43
CA ASP A 302 -25.04 2.73 14.38
C ASP A 302 -24.21 1.80 15.31
N GLY A 303 -22.94 2.15 15.55
CA GLY A 303 -22.03 1.38 16.41
C GLY A 303 -21.42 0.13 15.75
N LEU A 304 -21.51 0.01 14.42
CA LEU A 304 -20.94 -1.12 13.68
C LEU A 304 -19.42 -1.19 13.86
N ASN A 305 -18.91 -2.34 14.34
CA ASN A 305 -17.47 -2.55 14.49
C ASN A 305 -16.86 -3.17 13.22
N LEU A 306 -16.06 -2.39 12.48
CA LEU A 306 -15.44 -2.82 11.22
C LEU A 306 -14.55 -4.05 11.40
N GLN A 307 -13.81 -4.12 12.51
CA GLN A 307 -12.91 -5.23 12.80
C GLN A 307 -13.68 -6.56 12.87
N GLU A 308 -14.80 -6.58 13.59
CA GLU A 308 -15.63 -7.78 13.72
C GLU A 308 -16.28 -8.18 12.40
N VAL A 309 -16.71 -7.20 11.61
CA VAL A 309 -17.31 -7.44 10.28
C VAL A 309 -16.27 -8.03 9.33
N TRP A 310 -15.09 -7.41 9.22
CA TRP A 310 -14.05 -7.84 8.29
C TRP A 310 -13.34 -9.12 8.69
N LEU A 311 -13.29 -9.48 9.98
CA LEU A 311 -12.83 -10.80 10.41
C LEU A 311 -13.69 -11.92 9.81
N LYS A 312 -15.00 -11.67 9.64
CA LYS A 312 -15.95 -12.64 9.06
C LYS A 312 -15.92 -12.59 7.54
N ALA A 313 -16.26 -11.43 6.97
CA ALA A 313 -16.42 -11.20 5.54
C ALA A 313 -15.84 -9.81 5.18
N PRO A 314 -14.55 -9.73 4.82
CA PRO A 314 -13.92 -8.47 4.49
C PRO A 314 -14.41 -7.96 3.13
N GLU A 315 -14.98 -6.76 3.12
CA GLU A 315 -15.55 -6.11 1.94
C GLU A 315 -15.12 -4.64 1.92
N SER A 316 -14.57 -4.20 0.78
CA SER A 316 -14.24 -2.79 0.56
C SER A 316 -14.43 -2.42 -0.90
N TYR A 317 -14.55 -1.13 -1.17
CA TYR A 317 -14.59 -0.59 -2.53
C TYR A 317 -13.20 -0.09 -2.93
N LEU A 318 -12.68 -0.63 -4.05
CA LEU A 318 -11.37 -0.30 -4.62
C LEU A 318 -10.20 -0.41 -3.62
N SER A 319 -10.33 -1.21 -2.57
CA SER A 319 -9.32 -1.34 -1.51
C SER A 319 -9.12 -0.08 -0.65
N VAL A 320 -10.04 0.91 -0.76
CA VAL A 320 -9.90 2.23 -0.12
C VAL A 320 -11.05 2.60 0.81
N CYS A 321 -12.30 2.28 0.45
CA CYS A 321 -13.49 2.65 1.23
C CYS A 321 -14.17 1.44 1.86
N ALA A 322 -14.57 1.56 3.12
CA ALA A 322 -15.37 0.55 3.82
C ALA A 322 -16.87 0.90 3.78
N ALA A 323 -17.74 -0.12 3.79
CA ALA A 323 -19.17 0.08 3.94
C ALA A 323 -19.51 0.59 5.36
N ASP A 324 -20.51 1.46 5.46
CA ASP A 324 -21.05 1.97 6.74
C ASP A 324 -20.03 2.68 7.64
N MET A 325 -18.95 3.21 7.04
CA MET A 325 -17.86 3.91 7.72
C MET A 325 -17.73 5.33 7.16
N PRO A 326 -18.46 6.31 7.71
CA PRO A 326 -18.40 7.69 7.21
C PRO A 326 -17.01 8.30 7.37
N ASN A 327 -16.54 8.99 6.33
CA ASN A 327 -15.23 9.67 6.32
C ASN A 327 -14.02 8.78 6.72
N TYR A 328 -14.17 7.47 6.58
CA TYR A 328 -13.12 6.50 6.84
C TYR A 328 -12.49 6.03 5.53
N PHE A 329 -11.16 5.98 5.53
CA PHE A 329 -10.38 5.35 4.48
C PHE A 329 -9.47 4.29 5.05
N THR A 330 -9.20 3.25 4.27
CA THR A 330 -8.11 2.31 4.50
C THR A 330 -7.15 2.37 3.32
N ILE A 331 -5.88 2.07 3.53
CA ILE A 331 -4.93 1.90 2.44
C ILE A 331 -4.69 0.41 2.21
N LEU A 332 -4.87 -0.04 0.96
CA LEU A 332 -4.73 -1.45 0.58
C LEU A 332 -5.59 -2.42 1.41
N GLY A 333 -6.86 -2.06 1.65
CA GLY A 333 -7.86 -2.91 2.27
C GLY A 333 -8.26 -4.15 1.43
N PRO A 334 -9.37 -4.83 1.78
CA PRO A 334 -9.89 -5.97 1.02
C PRO A 334 -9.96 -5.72 -0.50
N ALA A 335 -9.76 -6.74 -1.33
CA ALA A 335 -9.60 -6.60 -2.79
C ALA A 335 -8.44 -5.68 -3.26
N SER A 336 -7.31 -5.69 -2.54
CA SER A 336 -6.07 -4.94 -2.87
C SER A 336 -5.30 -5.43 -4.10
N SER A 337 -4.30 -4.64 -4.50
CA SER A 337 -3.31 -5.00 -5.52
C SER A 337 -2.18 -5.93 -5.04
N LEU A 338 -2.32 -6.63 -3.91
CA LEU A 338 -1.21 -7.36 -3.27
C LEU A 338 -0.43 -8.32 -4.20
N GLY A 339 -1.12 -8.96 -5.15
CA GLY A 339 -0.54 -9.86 -6.16
C GLY A 339 -0.10 -9.22 -7.48
N HIS A 340 -0.17 -7.89 -7.62
CA HIS A 340 -0.15 -7.21 -8.92
C HIS A 340 1.15 -6.43 -9.23
N GLY A 341 2.12 -6.39 -8.32
CA GLY A 341 3.39 -5.69 -8.52
C GLY A 341 3.86 -4.91 -7.29
N SER A 342 4.53 -3.77 -7.52
CA SER A 342 4.97 -2.87 -6.45
C SER A 342 3.78 -2.32 -5.66
N LEU A 343 3.85 -2.42 -4.34
CA LEU A 343 2.81 -1.89 -3.46
C LEU A 343 2.93 -0.38 -3.26
N VAL A 344 4.12 0.19 -3.40
CA VAL A 344 4.36 1.63 -3.14
C VAL A 344 3.56 2.48 -4.13
N THR A 345 3.59 2.15 -5.42
CA THR A 345 2.80 2.86 -6.43
C THR A 345 1.30 2.64 -6.23
N SER A 346 0.89 1.46 -5.76
CA SER A 346 -0.52 1.19 -5.41
C SER A 346 -1.00 2.06 -4.24
N ILE A 347 -0.15 2.23 -3.23
CA ILE A 347 -0.38 3.10 -2.08
C ILE A 347 -0.53 4.55 -2.54
N GLU A 348 0.37 5.05 -3.39
CA GLU A 348 0.28 6.40 -3.96
C GLU A 348 -1.04 6.62 -4.70
N MET A 349 -1.52 5.61 -5.44
CA MET A 349 -2.81 5.70 -6.13
C MET A 349 -4.00 5.71 -5.15
N CYS A 350 -3.95 4.92 -4.08
CA CYS A 350 -4.95 4.98 -3.00
C CYS A 350 -4.97 6.36 -2.34
N ASN A 351 -3.80 6.91 -2.00
CA ASN A 351 -3.70 8.23 -1.40
C ASN A 351 -4.15 9.35 -2.35
N ARG A 352 -3.86 9.27 -3.64
CA ARG A 352 -4.42 10.20 -4.64
C ARG A 352 -5.94 10.15 -4.69
N PHE A 353 -6.55 8.98 -4.55
CA PHE A 353 -8.00 8.83 -4.38
C PHE A 353 -8.48 9.54 -3.10
N ILE A 354 -7.87 9.23 -1.95
CA ILE A 354 -8.22 9.81 -0.65
C ILE A 354 -8.11 11.34 -0.68
N VAL A 355 -7.01 11.89 -1.20
CA VAL A 355 -6.78 13.34 -1.35
C VAL A 355 -7.89 14.01 -2.17
N ARG A 356 -8.39 13.37 -3.22
CA ARG A 356 -9.49 13.94 -4.02
C ARG A 356 -10.83 13.88 -3.30
N MET A 357 -11.08 12.82 -2.54
CA MET A 357 -12.27 12.72 -1.69
C MET A 357 -12.26 13.79 -0.58
N ILE A 358 -11.12 13.97 0.11
CA ILE A 358 -10.92 15.03 1.11
C ILE A 358 -11.11 16.40 0.47
N ARG A 359 -10.51 16.66 -0.69
CA ARG A 359 -10.69 17.92 -1.42
C ARG A 359 -12.16 18.20 -1.74
N LYS A 360 -12.95 17.19 -2.10
CA LYS A 360 -14.39 17.34 -2.30
C LYS A 360 -15.11 17.72 -0.99
N LEU A 361 -14.77 17.09 0.14
CA LEU A 361 -15.28 17.50 1.46
C LEU A 361 -14.91 18.96 1.79
N GLN A 362 -13.70 19.40 1.43
CA GLN A 362 -13.25 20.77 1.66
C GLN A 362 -14.01 21.80 0.83
N THR A 363 -14.29 21.48 -0.43
CA THR A 363 -14.65 22.50 -1.44
C THR A 363 -16.11 22.49 -1.84
N GLN A 364 -16.87 21.44 -1.49
CA GLN A 364 -18.23 21.24 -1.99
C GLN A 364 -19.28 21.16 -0.87
N ASN A 365 -19.03 21.82 0.25
CA ASN A 365 -19.97 21.96 1.37
C ASN A 365 -20.56 20.63 1.89
N TYR A 366 -19.73 19.59 1.97
CA TYR A 366 -20.12 18.28 2.50
C TYR A 366 -19.48 18.04 3.85
N SER A 367 -20.26 17.53 4.82
CA SER A 367 -19.78 17.13 6.15
C SER A 367 -19.17 15.75 6.10
N SER A 368 -19.83 14.83 5.40
CA SER A 368 -19.36 13.45 5.28
C SER A 368 -19.72 12.79 3.95
N PHE A 369 -19.05 11.68 3.66
CA PHE A 369 -19.48 10.73 2.65
C PHE A 369 -19.53 9.30 3.23
N SER A 370 -20.28 8.42 2.59
CA SER A 370 -20.29 6.98 2.86
C SER A 370 -20.60 6.24 1.56
N LEU A 371 -20.17 4.99 1.43
CA LEU A 371 -20.58 4.17 0.28
C LEU A 371 -22.10 3.96 0.32
N ARG A 372 -22.74 3.95 -0.86
CA ARG A 372 -24.14 3.51 -0.96
C ARG A 372 -24.28 2.07 -0.48
N PRO A 373 -25.42 1.70 0.14
CA PRO A 373 -25.65 0.36 0.62
C PRO A 373 -25.37 -0.71 -0.45
N GLY A 374 -24.55 -1.71 -0.10
CA GLY A 374 -24.24 -2.85 -0.97
C GLY A 374 -23.16 -2.63 -2.02
N VAL A 375 -22.62 -1.41 -2.21
CA VAL A 375 -21.55 -1.15 -3.20
C VAL A 375 -20.28 -1.97 -2.91
N ALA A 376 -19.78 -1.94 -1.67
CA ALA A 376 -18.59 -2.71 -1.29
C ALA A 376 -18.80 -4.21 -1.53
N ARG A 377 -19.95 -4.75 -1.12
CA ARG A 377 -20.34 -6.15 -1.35
C ARG A 377 -20.41 -6.51 -2.84
N ALA A 378 -21.01 -5.65 -3.66
CA ALA A 378 -21.12 -5.86 -5.09
C ALA A 378 -19.74 -5.92 -5.75
N TYR A 379 -18.84 -5.02 -5.35
CA TYR A 379 -17.45 -5.02 -5.82
C TYR A 379 -16.69 -6.27 -5.36
N GLN A 380 -16.83 -6.69 -4.10
CA GLN A 380 -16.24 -7.93 -3.59
C GLN A 380 -16.76 -9.16 -4.36
N ASN A 381 -18.07 -9.26 -4.59
CA ASN A 381 -18.64 -10.37 -5.35
C ASN A 381 -18.13 -10.40 -6.81
N HIS A 382 -18.00 -9.23 -7.43
CA HIS A 382 -17.37 -9.11 -8.75
C HIS A 382 -15.92 -9.59 -8.69
N ALA A 383 -15.18 -9.18 -7.66
CA ALA A 383 -13.79 -9.57 -7.44
C ALA A 383 -13.63 -11.09 -7.38
N LEU A 384 -14.37 -11.73 -6.47
CA LEU A 384 -14.36 -13.17 -6.28
C LEU A 384 -14.76 -13.93 -7.55
N SER A 385 -15.76 -13.44 -8.27
CA SER A 385 -16.19 -14.07 -9.53
C SER A 385 -15.11 -14.00 -10.61
N TYR A 386 -14.42 -12.86 -10.75
CA TYR A 386 -13.32 -12.71 -11.69
C TYR A 386 -12.13 -13.60 -11.33
N LEU A 387 -11.74 -13.62 -10.05
CA LEU A 387 -10.55 -14.31 -9.56
C LEU A 387 -10.59 -15.82 -9.79
N LYS A 388 -11.78 -16.43 -9.92
CA LYS A 388 -11.93 -17.85 -10.33
C LYS A 388 -11.20 -18.21 -11.63
N ARG A 389 -10.94 -17.22 -12.48
CA ARG A 389 -10.22 -17.37 -13.76
C ARG A 389 -8.71 -17.26 -13.62
N THR A 390 -8.21 -17.03 -12.41
CA THR A 390 -6.79 -16.72 -12.15
C THR A 390 -6.10 -17.85 -11.42
N VAL A 391 -4.78 -17.91 -11.57
CA VAL A 391 -3.92 -18.89 -10.91
C VAL A 391 -3.95 -18.77 -9.39
N TRP A 392 -4.39 -17.63 -8.85
CA TRP A 392 -4.55 -17.41 -7.42
C TRP A 392 -5.69 -18.25 -6.83
N ALA A 393 -6.72 -18.55 -7.63
CA ALA A 393 -7.83 -19.41 -7.24
C ALA A 393 -7.55 -20.90 -7.42
N SER A 394 -6.42 -21.28 -8.05
CA SER A 394 -6.03 -22.68 -8.25
C SER A 394 -5.87 -23.43 -6.92
N GLY A 395 -6.00 -24.76 -6.93
CA GLY A 395 -5.99 -25.62 -5.74
C GLY A 395 -4.62 -25.80 -5.06
N CYS A 396 -3.87 -24.71 -4.83
CA CYS A 396 -2.61 -24.71 -4.09
C CYS A 396 -2.71 -23.90 -2.80
N THR A 397 -1.97 -24.27 -1.76
CA THR A 397 -1.85 -23.46 -0.54
C THR A 397 -1.15 -22.14 -0.86
N ASN A 398 -1.75 -20.98 -0.53
CA ASN A 398 -1.07 -19.69 -0.71
C ASN A 398 -1.51 -18.66 0.35
N THR A 399 -0.76 -17.57 0.47
CA THR A 399 -1.02 -16.50 1.44
C THR A 399 -2.38 -15.83 1.18
N TYR A 400 -2.78 -15.68 -0.08
CA TYR A 400 -4.05 -15.06 -0.48
C TYR A 400 -5.30 -15.83 0.01
N LYS A 401 -5.14 -17.13 0.31
CA LYS A 401 -6.14 -18.01 0.93
C LYS A 401 -5.79 -18.34 2.38
N ASN A 402 -5.04 -17.46 3.06
CA ASN A 402 -4.60 -17.61 4.45
C ASN A 402 -3.94 -18.97 4.75
N GLY A 403 -3.15 -19.49 3.81
CA GLY A 403 -2.43 -20.76 3.99
C GLY A 403 -3.31 -22.01 3.87
N THR A 404 -4.45 -21.91 3.18
CA THR A 404 -5.32 -23.07 2.88
C THR A 404 -5.34 -23.38 1.38
N LYS A 405 -5.63 -24.65 1.04
CA LYS A 405 -5.70 -25.12 -0.36
C LYS A 405 -6.98 -24.64 -1.06
N ASP A 406 -8.10 -24.67 -0.34
CA ASP A 406 -9.45 -24.42 -0.89
C ASP A 406 -10.15 -23.22 -0.23
N GLY A 407 -9.40 -22.38 0.51
CA GLY A 407 -9.95 -21.18 1.13
C GLY A 407 -10.36 -20.12 0.11
N GLU A 408 -11.26 -19.24 0.54
CA GLU A 408 -11.70 -18.10 -0.26
C GLU A 408 -10.57 -17.06 -0.42
N LEU A 409 -10.41 -16.53 -1.63
CA LEU A 409 -9.54 -15.37 -1.88
C LEU A 409 -10.19 -14.13 -1.29
N ARG A 410 -9.54 -13.44 -0.36
CA ARG A 410 -10.18 -12.29 0.31
C ARG A 410 -9.71 -10.93 -0.19
N SER A 411 -8.69 -10.86 -1.04
CA SER A 411 -7.85 -9.66 -1.07
C SER A 411 -7.19 -9.23 -2.37
N LEU A 412 -7.66 -9.76 -3.49
CA LEU A 412 -7.10 -9.43 -4.79
C LEU A 412 -8.10 -8.62 -5.62
N HIS A 413 -7.61 -7.54 -6.20
CA HIS A 413 -8.34 -6.73 -7.16
C HIS A 413 -8.71 -7.56 -8.42
N PRO A 414 -9.93 -7.41 -8.98
CA PRO A 414 -10.30 -8.07 -10.23
C PRO A 414 -9.82 -7.31 -11.47
N GLY A 415 -8.58 -7.57 -11.87
CA GLY A 415 -8.03 -7.06 -13.12
C GLY A 415 -6.58 -6.63 -12.96
N SER A 416 -6.03 -5.96 -13.97
CA SER A 416 -4.63 -5.53 -13.94
C SER A 416 -4.43 -4.36 -12.98
N LEU A 417 -3.17 -4.14 -12.58
CA LEU A 417 -2.78 -2.98 -11.78
C LEU A 417 -3.16 -1.65 -12.46
N ILE A 418 -2.89 -1.55 -13.77
CA ILE A 418 -3.24 -0.36 -14.56
C ILE A 418 -4.76 -0.10 -14.59
N GLN A 419 -5.56 -1.16 -14.66
CA GLN A 419 -7.02 -1.01 -14.61
C GLN A 419 -7.47 -0.54 -13.22
N LEU A 420 -6.89 -1.06 -12.12
CA LEU A 420 -7.13 -0.51 -10.78
C LEU A 420 -6.74 0.97 -10.70
N PHE A 421 -5.59 1.35 -11.25
CA PHE A 421 -5.13 2.75 -11.23
C PHE A 421 -6.10 3.65 -11.97
N LYS A 422 -6.62 3.21 -13.12
CA LYS A 422 -7.63 3.96 -13.85
C LYS A 422 -8.94 4.09 -13.08
N LEU A 423 -9.36 3.06 -12.35
CA LEU A 423 -10.55 3.11 -11.48
C LEU A 423 -10.34 4.04 -10.28
N LEU A 424 -9.13 4.05 -9.70
CA LEU A 424 -8.78 4.99 -8.64
C LEU A 424 -8.74 6.41 -9.20
N GLU A 425 -8.23 6.65 -10.41
CA GLU A 425 -8.21 7.96 -11.07
C GLU A 425 -9.60 8.47 -11.47
N ASP A 426 -10.43 7.65 -12.10
CA ASP A 426 -11.75 8.06 -12.57
C ASP A 426 -12.80 7.81 -11.48
N LEU A 427 -12.74 8.66 -10.43
CA LEU A 427 -13.61 8.61 -9.25
C LEU A 427 -15.10 8.58 -9.64
N ARG A 428 -15.78 7.49 -9.27
CA ARG A 428 -17.24 7.36 -9.36
C ARG A 428 -17.90 7.85 -8.09
N TYR A 429 -18.16 9.15 -8.01
CA TYR A 429 -18.83 9.75 -6.85
C TYR A 429 -20.27 9.23 -6.68
N GLU A 430 -20.87 8.68 -7.72
CA GLU A 430 -22.21 8.09 -7.75
C GLU A 430 -22.33 6.83 -6.91
N ASP A 431 -21.20 6.18 -6.60
CA ASP A 431 -21.15 5.00 -5.75
C ASP A 431 -21.15 5.39 -4.25
N SER A 432 -21.16 6.69 -3.94
CA SER A 432 -21.21 7.27 -2.59
C SER A 432 -22.45 8.11 -2.34
N GLU A 433 -22.83 8.22 -1.08
CA GLU A 433 -23.78 9.20 -0.55
C GLU A 433 -22.99 10.31 0.13
N TRP A 434 -23.41 11.56 -0.09
CA TRP A 434 -22.73 12.75 0.43
C TRP A 434 -23.71 13.52 1.31
N LYS A 435 -23.31 13.77 2.56
CA LYS A 435 -24.11 14.55 3.51
C LYS A 435 -23.74 16.03 3.38
N SER A 436 -24.67 16.81 2.85
CA SER A 436 -24.55 18.27 2.80
C SER A 436 -24.39 18.86 4.20
N LEU A 437 -23.59 19.94 4.32
CA LEU A 437 -23.57 20.79 5.52
C LEU A 437 -24.79 21.71 5.59
N CYS A 438 -25.48 21.92 4.46
CA CYS A 438 -26.76 22.61 4.41
C CYS A 438 -27.91 21.61 4.64
N GLU A 439 -28.68 21.82 5.68
CA GLU A 439 -29.83 20.99 6.06
C GLU A 439 -31.10 21.28 5.24
N ASP A 440 -31.17 22.46 4.60
CA ASP A 440 -32.28 22.86 3.76
C ASP A 440 -32.29 22.06 2.44
N SER A 441 -33.32 21.23 2.26
CA SER A 441 -33.48 20.37 1.08
C SER A 441 -33.76 21.13 -0.21
N ASP A 442 -34.24 22.38 -0.13
CA ASP A 442 -34.51 23.20 -1.31
C ASP A 442 -33.23 23.84 -1.87
N LEU A 443 -32.13 23.83 -1.09
CA LEU A 443 -30.83 24.38 -1.47
C LEU A 443 -29.90 23.32 -2.07
N ALA A 444 -30.35 22.66 -3.14
CA ALA A 444 -29.58 21.60 -3.83
C ALA A 444 -28.19 22.03 -4.34
N PHE A 445 -27.95 23.34 -4.51
CA PHE A 445 -26.68 23.93 -4.95
C PHE A 445 -25.80 24.46 -3.80
N ALA A 446 -26.12 24.13 -2.54
CA ALA A 446 -25.32 24.56 -1.39
C ALA A 446 -23.86 24.07 -1.45
N TRP A 447 -23.55 23.10 -2.32
CA TRP A 447 -22.17 22.67 -2.60
C TRP A 447 -21.31 23.76 -3.26
N LEU A 448 -21.89 24.84 -3.81
CA LEU A 448 -21.15 26.02 -4.28
C LEU A 448 -20.48 26.81 -3.13
N ALA A 449 -20.76 26.45 -1.87
CA ALA A 449 -20.19 27.05 -0.67
C ALA A 449 -20.36 28.57 -0.64
N ASN A 450 -19.28 29.34 -0.50
CA ASN A 450 -19.29 30.80 -0.44
C ASN A 450 -19.29 31.48 -1.82
N GLY A 451 -19.28 30.72 -2.92
CA GLY A 451 -19.27 31.24 -4.28
C GLY A 451 -17.91 31.75 -4.79
N PHE A 452 -16.84 31.61 -4.01
CA PHE A 452 -15.49 32.04 -4.40
C PHE A 452 -14.54 30.85 -4.59
N THR A 453 -13.47 31.10 -5.34
CA THR A 453 -12.32 30.21 -5.42
C THR A 453 -11.24 30.61 -4.43
N ALA A 454 -10.42 29.64 -4.02
CA ALA A 454 -9.26 29.90 -3.16
C ALA A 454 -8.31 30.96 -3.75
N LEU A 455 -8.17 30.97 -5.08
CA LEU A 455 -7.30 31.90 -5.79
C LEU A 455 -7.81 33.35 -5.69
N GLU A 456 -9.12 33.56 -5.67
CA GLU A 456 -9.74 34.88 -5.50
C GLU A 456 -9.56 35.41 -4.06
N GLU A 457 -9.71 34.54 -3.06
CA GLU A 457 -9.65 34.93 -1.66
C GLU A 457 -8.22 35.09 -1.14
N GLU A 458 -7.34 34.13 -1.44
CA GLU A 458 -5.94 34.17 -0.97
C GLU A 458 -5.12 35.18 -1.77
N ARG A 459 -5.45 35.32 -3.07
CA ARG A 459 -4.79 36.18 -4.05
C ARG A 459 -3.26 36.27 -3.84
N PRO A 460 -2.54 35.14 -3.89
CA PRO A 460 -1.09 35.14 -3.70
C PRO A 460 -0.39 35.98 -4.76
N ASP A 461 0.81 36.46 -4.45
CA ASP A 461 1.60 37.26 -5.38
C ASP A 461 1.82 36.48 -6.70
N GLY A 462 1.47 37.10 -7.82
CA GLY A 462 1.52 36.48 -9.15
C GLY A 462 0.31 35.60 -9.50
N ALA A 463 -0.75 35.58 -8.69
CA ALA A 463 -2.00 34.89 -9.02
C ALA A 463 -2.60 35.37 -10.34
N ASP A 464 -2.80 34.43 -11.27
CA ASP A 464 -3.49 34.67 -12.53
C ASP A 464 -4.98 34.32 -12.42
N LEU A 465 -5.81 35.34 -12.18
CA LEU A 465 -7.27 35.22 -12.20
C LEU A 465 -7.87 35.12 -13.62
N THR A 466 -7.01 35.15 -14.64
CA THR A 466 -7.38 35.20 -16.05
C THR A 466 -6.92 33.97 -16.84
N TRP A 467 -6.45 32.90 -16.18
CA TRP A 467 -5.95 31.65 -16.81
C TRP A 467 -6.86 31.07 -17.90
N PHE A 468 -8.17 31.36 -17.87
CA PHE A 468 -9.12 30.89 -18.87
C PHE A 468 -9.04 31.65 -20.22
N VAL A 469 -8.26 32.73 -20.32
CA VAL A 469 -7.93 33.39 -21.60
C VAL A 469 -6.60 32.93 -22.18
N ASP A 470 -5.87 32.05 -21.49
CA ASP A 470 -4.69 31.42 -22.07
C ASP A 470 -5.07 30.69 -23.38
N PRO A 471 -4.14 30.60 -24.34
CA PRO A 471 -4.39 29.86 -25.57
C PRO A 471 -4.84 28.44 -25.27
N ALA A 472 -5.91 27.98 -25.94
CA ALA A 472 -6.52 26.67 -25.68
C ALA A 472 -5.52 25.50 -25.76
N ASP A 473 -4.49 25.63 -26.58
CA ASP A 473 -3.34 24.75 -26.64
C ASP A 473 -2.09 25.50 -27.16
N ARG A 474 -0.93 24.83 -27.14
CA ARG A 474 0.36 25.41 -27.58
C ARG A 474 0.43 25.69 -29.09
N GLU A 475 -0.46 25.11 -29.89
CA GLU A 475 -0.53 25.29 -31.34
C GLU A 475 -1.50 26.39 -31.76
N ALA A 476 -2.29 26.93 -30.82
CA ALA A 476 -3.22 28.01 -31.06
C ALA A 476 -2.50 29.24 -31.67
N LYS A 477 -2.99 29.68 -32.83
CA LYS A 477 -2.44 30.79 -33.59
C LYS A 477 -3.45 31.92 -33.67
N PRO A 478 -3.02 33.19 -33.53
CA PRO A 478 -3.91 34.32 -33.77
C PRO A 478 -4.35 34.36 -35.23
N ILE A 479 -5.59 34.80 -35.46
CA ILE A 479 -6.11 35.07 -36.81
C ILE A 479 -5.24 36.17 -37.44
N ARG A 480 -4.64 35.89 -38.60
CA ARG A 480 -3.90 36.87 -39.37
C ARG A 480 -4.86 37.57 -40.33
N PHE A 481 -4.91 38.90 -40.28
CA PHE A 481 -5.56 39.70 -41.32
C PHE A 481 -4.53 39.98 -42.41
N GLU A 482 -4.80 39.52 -43.63
CA GLU A 482 -4.09 40.04 -44.80
C GLU A 482 -4.60 41.47 -45.02
N ALA A 483 -3.68 42.44 -45.04
CA ALA A 483 -4.03 43.81 -45.41
C ALA A 483 -4.53 43.78 -46.87
N SER A 484 -5.85 43.89 -47.04
CA SER A 484 -6.48 44.03 -48.35
C SER A 484 -5.85 45.24 -49.05
N HIS A 485 -5.24 44.98 -50.19
CA HIS A 485 -4.70 46.00 -51.10
C HIS A 485 -5.83 46.90 -51.59
N HIS A 486 -6.18 47.94 -50.83
CA HIS A 486 -6.88 49.11 -51.33
C HIS A 486 -5.89 50.26 -51.49
N ALA A 487 -4.93 50.07 -52.40
CA ALA A 487 -4.27 51.18 -53.07
C ALA A 487 -5.03 51.46 -54.37
N ASN A 488 -6.17 52.16 -54.27
CA ASN A 488 -6.78 52.83 -55.41
C ASN A 488 -6.20 54.25 -55.51
N GLY A 489 -5.31 54.44 -56.48
CA GLY A 489 -5.22 55.58 -57.40
C GLY A 489 -5.18 57.03 -56.89
N SER A 490 -4.07 57.71 -57.17
CA SER A 490 -4.06 59.01 -57.86
C SER A 490 -2.62 59.37 -58.28
N GLY A 491 -2.38 59.41 -59.59
CA GLY A 491 -1.14 59.84 -60.24
C GLY A 491 -1.29 59.78 -61.75
#